data_AF-A0A941DPF5-F1
#
_entry.id   AF-A0A941DPF5-F1
#
_cell.length_a   1.000
_cell.length_b   1.000
_cell.length_c   1.000
_cell.angle_alpha   90.00
_cell.angle_beta   90.00
_cell.angle_gamma   90.00
#
_symmetry.space_group_name_H-M   'P 1'
#
loop_
_entity.id
_entity.type
_entity.pdbx_description
1 polymer ?
#
loop_
_entity_poly.entity_id
_entity_poly.type
_entity_poly.pdbx_seq_one_letter_code
_entity_poly.pdbx_strand_id
1 'polypeptide(L)' 'LHQRLNHAQRALESSELSIEQIALQSGFGSALMMRRYFARELQISPSTYRQQFRTNVTV' A
#
# COMPACT_ATOMS: atom_id res chain seq x y z
N LEU A 1 -2.88 13.74 -3.20
CA LEU A 1 -2.15 12.64 -2.52
C LEU A 1 -3.10 11.57 -1.96
N HIS A 2 -4.21 11.94 -1.35
CA HIS A 2 -5.24 10.99 -0.89
C HIS A 2 -5.70 9.99 -1.97
N GLN A 3 -5.94 10.44 -3.21
CA GLN A 3 -6.30 9.54 -4.32
C GLN A 3 -5.23 8.47 -4.62
N ARG A 4 -3.94 8.82 -4.50
CA ARG A 4 -2.82 7.88 -4.70
C ARG A 4 -2.76 6.86 -3.57
N LEU A 5 -3.00 7.31 -2.34
CA LEU A 5 -3.06 6.42 -1.17
C LEU A 5 -4.23 5.43 -1.27
N ASN A 6 -5.40 5.90 -1.72
CA ASN A 6 -6.56 5.03 -1.92
C ASN A 6 -6.33 4.02 -3.05
N HIS A 7 -5.68 4.42 -4.14
CA HIS A 7 -5.30 3.49 -5.21
C HIS A 7 -4.33 2.43 -4.66
N ALA A 8 -3.28 2.85 -3.95
CA ALA A 8 -2.31 1.94 -3.35
C ALA A 8 -2.96 0.94 -2.38
N GLN A 9 -3.89 1.39 -1.53
CA GLN A 9 -4.64 0.51 -0.61
C GLN A 9 -5.41 -0.56 -1.39
N ARG A 10 -6.23 -0.16 -2.36
CA ARG A 10 -6.99 -1.11 -3.20
C ARG A 10 -6.09 -2.11 -3.91
N ALA A 11 -4.96 -1.66 -4.46
CA ALA A 11 -4.01 -2.54 -5.13
C ALA A 11 -3.33 -3.53 -4.16
N LEU A 12 -3.05 -3.13 -2.90
CA LEU A 12 -2.53 -4.02 -1.87
C LEU A 12 -3.55 -5.07 -1.44
N GLU A 13 -4.83 -4.72 -1.45
CA GLU A 13 -5.94 -5.59 -1.08
C GLU A 13 -6.31 -6.57 -2.19
N SER A 14 -6.29 -6.12 -3.45
CA SER A 14 -6.82 -6.87 -4.59
C SER A 14 -5.75 -7.57 -5.44
N SER A 15 -4.46 -7.43 -5.13
CA SER A 15 -3.39 -7.99 -5.95
C SER A 15 -2.22 -8.58 -5.14
N GLU A 16 -1.48 -9.45 -5.81
CA GLU A 16 -0.23 -10.04 -5.31
C GLU A 16 1.02 -9.27 -5.80
N LEU A 17 0.83 -8.11 -6.43
CA LEU A 17 1.94 -7.32 -6.97
C LEU A 17 2.94 -6.92 -5.88
N SER A 18 4.18 -6.71 -6.29
CA SER A 18 5.21 -6.24 -5.38
C SER A 18 4.90 -4.81 -4.91
N ILE A 19 5.37 -4.43 -3.72
CA ILE A 19 5.20 -3.07 -3.19
C ILE A 19 5.79 -2.02 -4.14
N GLU A 20 6.84 -2.38 -4.88
CA GLU A 20 7.46 -1.51 -5.89
C GLU A 20 6.55 -1.30 -7.10
N GLN A 21 5.95 -2.36 -7.64
CA GLN A 21 4.99 -2.27 -8.74
C GLN A 21 3.76 -1.43 -8.35
N ILE A 22 3.22 -1.66 -7.15
CA ILE A 22 2.07 -0.91 -6.63
C ILE A 22 2.41 0.58 -6.47
N ALA A 23 3.63 0.89 -5.98
CA ALA A 23 4.07 2.27 -5.83
C ALA A 23 4.16 3.01 -7.18
N LEU A 24 4.64 2.33 -8.23
CA LEU A 24 4.68 2.89 -9.58
C LEU A 24 3.27 3.11 -10.14
N GLN A 25 2.41 2.09 -10.08
CA GLN A 25 1.03 2.16 -10.58
C GLN A 25 0.17 3.21 -9.86
N SER A 26 0.38 3.37 -8.55
CA SER A 26 -0.33 4.36 -7.72
C SER A 26 0.25 5.78 -7.86
N GLY A 27 1.32 5.96 -8.62
CA GLY A 27 1.94 7.26 -8.89
C GLY A 27 2.85 7.78 -7.77
N PHE A 28 3.41 6.94 -6.91
CA PHE A 28 4.41 7.35 -5.90
C PHE A 28 5.83 7.42 -6.45
N GLY A 29 6.10 6.85 -7.63
CA GLY A 29 7.41 6.88 -8.27
C GLY A 29 8.44 5.92 -7.66
N SER A 30 8.30 5.55 -6.39
CA SER A 30 9.11 4.49 -5.76
C SER A 30 8.44 3.90 -4.52
N ALA A 31 8.81 2.67 -4.18
CA ALA A 31 8.40 2.03 -2.93
C ALA A 31 8.81 2.85 -1.69
N LEU A 32 9.97 3.53 -1.74
CA LEU A 32 10.46 4.37 -0.65
C LEU A 32 9.53 5.57 -0.39
N MET A 33 9.12 6.29 -1.44
CA MET A 33 8.17 7.39 -1.32
C MET A 33 6.82 6.90 -0.79
N MET A 34 6.30 5.79 -1.33
CA MET A 34 5.05 5.19 -0.84
C MET A 34 5.12 4.82 0.64
N ARG A 35 6.21 4.19 1.10
CA ARG A 35 6.45 3.88 2.52
C ARG A 35 6.45 5.12 3.41
N ARG A 36 7.10 6.21 2.97
CA ARG A 36 7.10 7.48 3.73
C ARG A 36 5.69 8.06 3.87
N TYR A 37 4.90 8.03 2.80
CA TYR A 37 3.51 8.48 2.86
C TYR A 37 2.65 7.58 3.75
N PHE A 38 2.77 6.26 3.64
CA PHE A 38 2.08 5.32 4.51
C PHE A 38 2.45 5.50 5.98
N ALA A 39 3.74 5.67 6.29
CA ALA A 39 4.19 5.93 7.65
C ALA A 39 3.64 7.26 8.18
N ARG A 40 3.53 8.30 7.34
CA ARG A 40 3.01 9.60 7.75
C ARG A 40 1.49 9.57 7.98
N GLU A 41 0.73 8.98 7.06
CA GLU A 41 -0.74 9.05 7.05
C GLU A 41 -1.41 7.91 7.84
N LEU A 42 -0.81 6.70 7.84
CA LEU A 42 -1.38 5.49 8.44
C LEU A 42 -0.53 4.90 9.57
N GLN A 43 0.66 5.46 9.83
CA GLN A 43 1.60 4.99 10.87
C GLN A 43 2.05 3.52 10.73
N ILE A 44 1.88 2.94 9.54
CA ILE A 44 2.25 1.55 9.23
C ILE A 44 2.91 1.46 7.85
N SER A 45 3.59 0.35 7.57
CA SER A 45 4.16 0.11 6.25
C SER A 45 3.12 -0.50 5.28
N PRO A 46 3.27 -0.32 3.95
CA PRO A 46 2.42 -0.98 2.96
C PRO A 46 2.39 -2.51 3.10
N SER A 47 3.52 -3.12 3.46
CA SER A 47 3.59 -4.57 3.68
C SER A 47 2.80 -5.00 4.91
N THR A 48 2.87 -4.23 5.99
CA THR A 48 2.09 -4.46 7.22
C THR A 48 0.59 -4.33 6.93
N TYR A 49 0.21 -3.28 6.20
CA TYR A 49 -1.18 -3.07 5.76
C TYR A 49 -1.71 -4.27 4.98
N ARG A 50 -0.94 -4.73 3.97
CA ARG A 50 -1.30 -5.92 3.17
C ARG A 50 -1.45 -7.18 4.03
N GLN A 51 -0.54 -7.39 4.98
CA GLN A 51 -0.60 -8.54 5.87
C GLN A 51 -1.84 -8.48 6.77
N GLN A 52 -2.12 -7.35 7.41
CA GLN A 52 -3.29 -7.16 8.26
C GLN A 52 -4.60 -7.41 7.50
N PHE A 53 -4.70 -6.89 6.28
CA PHE A 53 -5.87 -7.13 5.44
C PHE A 53 -6.07 -8.62 5.15
N ARG A 54 -5.00 -9.34 4.75
CA ARG A 54 -5.08 -10.78 4.47
C ARG A 54 -5.41 -11.62 5.70
N THR A 55 -4.87 -11.26 6.87
CA THR A 55 -5.20 -11.93 8.13
C THR A 55 -6.67 -11.73 8.50
N ASN A 56 -7.22 -10.52 8.29
CA ASN A 56 -8.61 -10.19 8.61
C ASN A 56 -9.64 -10.83 7.66
N VAL A 57 -9.26 -11.25 6.45
CA VAL A 57 -10.17 -11.94 5.52
C VAL A 57 -10.36 -13.43 5.89
N THR A 58 -9.56 -13.98 6.80
CA THR A 58 -9.56 -15.42 7.13
C THR A 58 -10.41 -15.78 8.37
N VAL A 59 -11.48 -15.04 8.69
CA VAL A 59 -12.41 -15.38 9.80
C VAL A 59 -13.83 -15.63 9.33
#